data_AF-A0A3S1QMC6-F1
#
_entry.id   AF-A0A3S1QMC6-F1
#
_cell.length_a   1.000
_cell.length_b   1.000
_cell.length_c   1.000
_cell.angle_alpha   90.00
_cell.angle_beta   90.00
_cell.angle_gamma   90.00
#
_symmetry.space_group_name_H-M   'P 1'
#
loop_
_entity.id
_entity.type
_entity.pdbx_description
1 polymer ?
#
loop_
_entity_poly.entity_id
_entity_poly.type
_entity_poly.pdbx_seq_one_letter_code
_entity_poly.pdbx_strand_id
1 'polypeptide(L)' 'MSDGIRLSLTPDQVCALNNALRREIEIQRRLIGDTSQIGVQEYVKHLSSALEVVTKSWDRAFGFTAEKINR' A
#
# COMPACT_ATOMS: atom_id res chain seq x y z
N MET A 1 17.87 10.92 -4.28
CA MET A 1 16.45 11.23 -4.52
C MET A 1 15.96 10.16 -5.47
N SER A 2 14.98 9.34 -5.08
CA SER A 2 14.42 8.34 -5.98
C SER A 2 13.48 9.06 -6.94
N ASP A 3 13.76 8.99 -8.25
CA ASP A 3 12.88 9.54 -9.27
C ASP A 3 11.56 8.74 -9.27
N GLY A 4 10.53 9.28 -8.63
CA GLY A 4 9.21 8.66 -8.55
C GLY A 4 8.42 8.82 -9.85
N ILE A 5 7.60 7.82 -10.19
CA ILE A 5 6.66 7.90 -11.31
C ILE A 5 5.36 8.57 -10.83
N ARG A 6 4.85 9.56 -11.55
CA ARG A 6 3.51 10.13 -11.31
C ARG A 6 2.44 9.30 -12.02
N LEU A 7 1.50 8.77 -11.26
CA LEU A 7 0.33 8.06 -11.76
C LEU A 7 -0.94 8.87 -11.45
N SER A 8 -1.84 8.98 -12.42
CA SER A 8 -3.17 9.55 -12.21
C SER A 8 -4.17 8.42 -12.03
N LEU A 9 -4.80 8.35 -10.87
CA LEU A 9 -5.77 7.32 -10.51
C LEU A 9 -7.06 7.98 -10.05
N THR A 10 -8.19 7.44 -10.50
CA THR A 10 -9.52 7.77 -9.96
C THR A 10 -9.66 7.26 -8.52
N PRO A 11 -10.63 7.76 -7.73
CA PRO A 11 -10.82 7.28 -6.36
C PRO A 11 -10.99 5.75 -6.29
N ASP A 12 -11.86 5.19 -7.11
CA ASP A 12 -12.10 3.74 -7.10
C ASP A 12 -10.84 2.93 -7.43
N GLN A 13 -9.99 3.44 -8.33
CA GLN A 13 -8.71 2.81 -8.66
C GLN A 13 -7.72 2.86 -7.49
N VAL A 14 -7.67 3.97 -6.73
CA VAL A 14 -6.82 4.06 -5.54
C VAL A 14 -7.32 3.11 -4.45
N CYS A 15 -8.63 3.01 -4.24
CA CYS A 15 -9.24 2.06 -3.31
C CYS A 15 -8.93 0.61 -3.70
N ALA A 16 -9.10 0.25 -4.98
CA ALA A 16 -8.78 -1.06 -5.50
C ALA A 16 -7.28 -1.40 -5.32
N LEU A 17 -6.39 -0.45 -5.62
CA LEU A 17 -4.95 -0.61 -5.44
C LEU A 17 -4.57 -0.80 -3.95
N ASN A 18 -5.17 -0.03 -3.05
CA ASN A 18 -4.94 -0.17 -1.60
C ASN A 18 -5.31 -1.59 -1.12
N ASN A 19 -6.48 -2.08 -1.53
CA ASN A 19 -6.96 -3.41 -1.17
C ASN A 19 -6.09 -4.52 -1.78
N ALA A 20 -5.68 -4.36 -3.04
CA ALA A 20 -4.78 -5.31 -3.72
C ALA A 20 -3.43 -5.40 -3.00
N LEU A 21 -2.82 -4.27 -2.65
CA LEU A 21 -1.55 -4.22 -1.92
C LEU A 21 -1.66 -4.89 -0.53
N ARG A 22 -2.75 -4.61 0.22
CA ARG A 22 -2.99 -5.26 1.52
C ARG A 22 -3.09 -6.77 1.40
N ARG A 23 -3.88 -7.24 0.43
CA ARG A 23 -4.08 -8.68 0.17
C ARG A 23 -2.77 -9.37 -0.20
N GLU A 24 -1.99 -8.76 -1.08
CA GLU A 24 -0.71 -9.34 -1.51
C GLU A 24 0.29 -9.40 -0.34
N ILE A 25 0.40 -8.34 0.46
CA ILE A 25 1.24 -8.36 1.67
C ILE A 25 0.82 -9.48 2.61
N GLU A 26 -0.48 -9.70 2.80
CA GLU A 26 -0.98 -10.76 3.67
C GLU A 26 -0.60 -12.15 3.13
N ILE A 27 -0.76 -12.39 1.83
CA ILE A 27 -0.37 -13.65 1.17
C ILE A 27 1.12 -13.89 1.35
N GLN A 28 1.95 -12.90 1.03
CA GLN A 28 3.41 -13.02 1.08
C GLN A 28 3.93 -13.15 2.52
N ARG A 29 3.28 -12.51 3.50
CA ARG A 29 3.62 -12.67 4.91
C ARG A 29 3.44 -14.10 5.42
N ARG A 30 2.48 -14.86 4.86
CA ARG A 30 2.29 -16.28 5.19
C ARG A 30 3.43 -17.16 4.69
N LEU A 31 4.22 -16.67 3.74
CA LEU A 31 5.39 -17.34 3.17
C LEU A 31 6.70 -16.93 3.87
N ILE A 32 6.66 -15.97 4.80
CA ILE A 32 7.84 -15.55 5.57
C ILE A 32 8.24 -16.71 6.49
N GLY A 33 9.43 -17.25 6.25
CA GLY A 33 9.96 -18.42 6.96
C GLY A 33 10.13 -19.65 6.06
N ASP A 34 9.53 -19.64 4.88
CA ASP A 34 9.82 -20.63 3.84
C ASP A 34 11.15 -20.27 3.15
N THR A 35 12.19 -21.06 3.43
CA THR A 35 13.55 -20.83 2.90
C THR A 35 13.66 -21.10 1.40
N SER A 36 12.65 -21.70 0.77
CA SER A 36 12.59 -21.86 -0.69
C SER A 36 12.22 -20.56 -1.42
N GLN A 37 11.65 -19.59 -0.70
CA GLN A 37 11.14 -18.34 -1.26
C GLN A 37 12.13 -17.19 -1.03
N ILE A 38 13.17 -17.13 -1.86
CA ILE A 38 14.19 -16.07 -1.80
C ILE A 38 13.55 -14.72 -2.17
N GLY A 39 13.73 -13.72 -1.31
CA GLY A 39 13.33 -12.34 -1.61
C GLY A 39 11.93 -11.93 -1.16
N VAL A 40 11.14 -12.83 -0.55
CA VAL A 40 9.80 -12.49 -0.01
C VAL A 40 9.86 -11.33 0.98
N GLN A 41 10.88 -11.26 1.83
CA GLN A 41 11.03 -10.16 2.79
C GLN A 41 11.21 -8.80 2.10
N GLU A 42 12.09 -8.72 1.09
CA GLU A 42 12.32 -7.46 0.36
C GLU A 42 11.09 -7.11 -0.50
N TYR A 43 10.41 -8.11 -1.07
CA TYR A 43 9.16 -7.89 -1.80
C TYR A 43 8.06 -7.33 -0.88
N VAL A 44 7.84 -7.92 0.30
CA VAL A 44 6.88 -7.42 1.30
C VAL A 44 7.22 -6.00 1.74
N LYS A 45 8.52 -5.67 1.88
CA LYS A 45 8.98 -4.31 2.20
C LYS A 45 8.63 -3.31 1.09
N HIS A 46 8.84 -3.65 -0.17
CA HIS A 46 8.43 -2.80 -1.30
C HIS A 46 6.91 -2.61 -1.36
N LEU A 47 6.13 -3.69 -1.19
CA LEU A 47 4.67 -3.61 -1.14
C LEU A 47 4.18 -2.74 0.02
N SER A 48 4.80 -2.85 1.19
CA SER A 48 4.46 -2.05 2.37
C SER A 48 4.76 -0.56 2.14
N SER A 49 5.90 -0.24 1.51
CA SER A 49 6.25 1.13 1.12
C SER A 49 5.27 1.70 0.10
N ALA A 50 4.88 0.91 -0.91
CA ALA A 50 3.86 1.31 -1.88
C ALA A 50 2.49 1.56 -1.22
N LEU A 51 2.07 0.67 -0.32
CA LEU A 51 0.82 0.81 0.42
C LEU A 51 0.79 2.08 1.28
N GLU A 52 1.90 2.42 1.93
CA GLU A 52 2.02 3.65 2.72
C GLU A 52 1.83 4.89 1.84
N VAL A 53 2.48 4.94 0.68
CA VAL A 53 2.34 6.04 -0.28
C VAL A 53 0.90 6.14 -0.77
N VAL A 54 0.30 5.03 -1.21
CA VAL A 54 -1.08 4.99 -1.71
C VAL A 54 -2.08 5.44 -0.64
N THR A 55 -1.92 4.99 0.61
CA THR A 55 -2.79 5.37 1.73
C THR A 55 -2.66 6.87 2.04
N LYS A 56 -1.43 7.40 2.12
CA LYS A 56 -1.22 8.84 2.33
C LYS A 56 -1.78 9.70 1.20
N SER A 57 -1.63 9.23 -0.05
CA SER A 57 -2.21 9.92 -1.22
C SER A 57 -3.73 9.90 -1.19
N TRP A 58 -4.33 8.79 -0.78
CA TRP A 58 -5.77 8.67 -0.56
C TRP A 58 -6.26 9.66 0.50
N ASP A 59 -5.65 9.65 1.68
CA ASP A 59 -6.04 10.53 2.80
C ASP A 59 -5.93 12.01 2.42
N ARG A 60 -4.87 12.38 1.69
CA ARG A 60 -4.67 13.74 1.17
C ARG A 60 -5.71 14.13 0.11
N ALA A 61 -6.08 13.21 -0.78
CA ALA A 61 -6.98 13.50 -1.89
C ALA A 61 -8.46 13.53 -1.47
N PHE A 62 -8.84 12.68 -0.52
CA PHE A 62 -10.24 12.46 -0.16
C PHE A 62 -10.61 12.86 1.27
N GLY A 63 -9.63 13.32 2.07
CA GLY A 63 -9.90 13.99 3.34
C GLY A 63 -10.51 13.09 4.40
N PHE A 64 -9.98 11.87 4.59
CA PHE A 64 -10.12 11.17 5.88
C PHE A 64 -9.20 11.83 6.92
N THR A 65 -9.31 13.15 7.10
CA THR A 65 -8.85 13.77 8.33
C THR A 65 -9.75 13.23 9.44
N ALA A 66 -9.16 12.49 10.38
CA ALA A 66 -9.82 11.98 11.58
C ALA A 66 -10.45 13.08 12.48
N GLU A 67 -10.51 14.34 12.03
CA GLU A 67 -11.15 15.49 12.69
C GLU A 67 -12.69 15.49 12.61
N LYS A 68 -13.33 14.59 11.86
CA LYS A 68 -14.81 14.55 11.77
C LYS A 68 -15.50 13.48 12.64
N ILE A 69 -14.78 12.69 13.43
CA ILE A 69 -15.38 11.66 14.30
C ILE A 69 -15.77 12.22 15.69
N ASN A 70 -15.46 13.48 15.99
CA ASN A 70 -15.75 14.12 17.29
C ASN A 70 -16.72 15.32 17.19
N ARG A 71 -17.68 15.30 16.26
CA ARG A 71 -18.80 16.26 16.23
C ARG A 71 -20.14 15.54 16.28
#